data_AF-A0A8J2JP75-F1
#
_entry.id   AF-A0A8J2JP75-F1
#
_cell.length_a   1.000
_cell.length_b   1.000
_cell.length_c   1.000
_cell.angle_alpha   90.00
_cell.angle_beta   90.00
_cell.angle_gamma   90.00
#
_symmetry.space_group_name_H-M   'P 1'
#
loop_
_entity.id
_entity.type
_entity.pdbx_description
1 polymer ?
#
loop_
_entity_poly.entity_id
_entity_poly.type
_entity_poly.pdbx_seq_one_letter_code
_entity_poly.pdbx_strand_id
1 'polypeptide(L)'
;MLLGFGTCHQYMYGWAVGAETLILPENIGIPLNELGIPEYFLLEVHYDNPNKLSNLNYNTGIEIYTTTNLRKQEAGIIRIGYETGIGLMIPPNTSNYIIAGHCSSTCTDNRLPDEGIKVFTLILHSHLAGRKMKLRQFRNGFELPWWAYDNNYDFDFQQNRLLPVHQEILKGDHLTLECTDDSSDRSPPEAILGGLSTSREMCLAFVMYYPRISRLDNCGSHFGEENNLLAKLGIEGIEKLSHPWDKDQIAVNEQEIVTYPKFQPYIPNNECDEDSNKARK
;
A
#
# COMPACT_ATOMS: atom_id res chain seq x y z
N MET A 1 2.49 -8.82 -29.36
CA MET A 1 1.40 -8.48 -28.42
C MET A 1 2.07 -8.21 -27.08
N LEU A 2 2.43 -6.96 -26.82
CA LEU A 2 3.04 -6.56 -25.55
C LEU A 2 1.91 -6.57 -24.51
N LEU A 3 1.87 -7.59 -23.65
CA LEU A 3 1.00 -7.58 -22.47
C LEU A 3 1.42 -6.37 -21.63
N GLY A 4 0.51 -5.39 -21.52
CA GLY A 4 0.76 -4.17 -20.77
C GLY A 4 0.88 -4.48 -19.29
N PHE A 5 2.10 -4.47 -18.74
CA PHE A 5 2.36 -4.58 -17.30
C PHE A 5 1.53 -3.58 -16.47
N GLY A 6 1.19 -2.42 -17.04
CA GLY A 6 0.32 -1.42 -16.42
C GLY A 6 -1.19 -1.73 -16.43
N THR A 7 -1.60 -2.99 -16.58
CA THR A 7 -3.02 -3.41 -16.48
C THR A 7 -3.26 -4.47 -15.40
N CYS A 8 -2.19 -5.00 -14.78
CA CYS A 8 -2.28 -5.91 -13.65
C CYS A 8 -2.29 -5.10 -12.35
N HIS A 9 -3.51 -4.76 -11.88
CA HIS A 9 -3.70 -3.95 -10.66
C HIS A 9 -4.21 -4.76 -9.48
N GLN A 10 -4.71 -5.97 -9.73
CA GLN A 10 -5.36 -6.78 -8.72
C GLN A 10 -4.34 -7.63 -7.96
N TYR A 11 -4.21 -7.35 -6.67
CA TYR A 11 -3.39 -8.15 -5.77
C TYR A 11 -4.05 -9.52 -5.52
N MET A 12 -3.26 -10.57 -5.69
CA MET A 12 -3.68 -11.94 -5.38
C MET A 12 -3.04 -12.47 -4.11
N TYR A 13 -1.78 -12.13 -3.90
CA TYR A 13 -1.02 -12.51 -2.73
C TYR A 13 0.18 -11.58 -2.59
N GLY A 14 0.57 -11.30 -1.36
CA GLY A 14 1.77 -10.54 -1.03
C GLY A 14 2.57 -11.29 0.03
N TRP A 15 3.89 -11.22 -0.09
CA TRP A 15 4.83 -11.74 0.90
C TRP A 15 5.83 -10.63 1.23
N ALA A 16 6.17 -10.50 2.51
CA ALA A 16 7.16 -9.56 3.01
C ALA A 16 8.08 -10.29 3.99
N VAL A 17 9.21 -9.65 4.33
CA VAL A 17 10.24 -10.25 5.20
C VAL A 17 9.62 -10.73 6.52
N GLY A 18 10.00 -11.95 6.91
CA GLY A 18 9.50 -12.61 8.12
C GLY A 18 8.14 -13.29 7.98
N ALA A 19 7.41 -13.13 6.87
CA ALA A 19 6.14 -13.81 6.65
C ALA A 19 6.31 -15.32 6.43
N GLU A 20 5.45 -16.10 7.08
CA GLU A 20 5.30 -17.53 6.85
C GLU A 20 4.21 -17.83 5.80
N THR A 21 3.99 -19.12 5.51
CA THR A 21 2.94 -19.57 4.61
C THR A 21 1.55 -19.12 5.08
N LEU A 22 0.81 -18.45 4.20
CA LEU A 22 -0.59 -18.12 4.43
C LEU A 22 -1.48 -19.34 4.19
N ILE A 23 -2.18 -19.78 5.23
CA ILE A 23 -3.24 -20.79 5.12
C ILE A 23 -4.59 -20.07 5.22
N LEU A 24 -5.37 -20.10 4.14
CA LEU A 24 -6.71 -19.52 4.12
C LEU A 24 -7.70 -20.37 4.94
N PRO A 25 -8.71 -19.75 5.60
CA PRO A 25 -9.80 -20.49 6.22
C PRO A 25 -10.51 -21.41 5.23
N GLU A 26 -11.00 -22.56 5.71
CA GLU A 26 -11.52 -23.63 4.85
C GLU A 26 -12.65 -23.19 3.90
N ASN A 27 -13.45 -22.20 4.28
CA ASN A 27 -14.55 -21.69 3.48
C ASN A 27 -14.19 -20.53 2.55
N ILE A 28 -12.92 -20.10 2.50
CA ILE A 28 -12.42 -18.94 1.74
C ILE A 28 -11.39 -19.39 0.70
N GLY A 29 -11.48 -18.85 -0.51
CA GLY A 29 -10.50 -19.11 -1.58
C GLY A 29 -10.23 -17.87 -2.43
N ILE A 30 -9.08 -17.84 -3.09
CA ILE A 30 -8.74 -16.84 -4.12
C ILE A 30 -9.05 -17.45 -5.49
N PRO A 31 -9.92 -16.85 -6.31
CA PRO A 31 -10.20 -17.35 -7.65
C PRO A 31 -8.97 -17.15 -8.57
N LEU A 32 -8.67 -18.15 -9.40
CA LEU A 32 -7.48 -18.20 -10.29
C LEU A 32 -7.82 -18.27 -11.79
N ASN A 33 -9.11 -18.28 -12.15
CA ASN A 33 -9.60 -18.36 -13.53
C ASN A 33 -11.10 -18.02 -13.56
N GLU A 34 -11.43 -16.73 -13.45
CA GLU A 34 -12.82 -16.27 -13.29
C GLU A 34 -13.61 -16.35 -14.60
N LEU A 35 -12.95 -16.15 -15.74
CA LEU A 35 -13.61 -15.93 -17.03
C LEU A 35 -13.44 -17.08 -18.03
N GLY A 36 -12.75 -18.17 -17.67
CA GLY A 36 -12.50 -19.30 -18.56
C GLY A 36 -11.59 -18.96 -19.75
N ILE A 37 -10.92 -17.81 -19.70
CA ILE A 37 -9.89 -17.36 -20.65
C ILE A 37 -8.51 -17.44 -19.99
N PRO A 38 -7.41 -17.56 -20.76
CA PRO A 38 -6.07 -17.61 -20.19
C PRO A 38 -5.76 -16.34 -19.38
N GLU A 39 -5.73 -16.47 -18.06
CA GLU A 39 -5.25 -15.45 -17.13
C GLU A 39 -3.74 -15.57 -16.97
N TYR A 40 -3.04 -14.43 -16.98
CA TYR A 40 -1.60 -14.36 -16.73
C TYR A 40 -1.39 -13.87 -15.30
N PHE A 41 -0.52 -14.54 -14.56
CA PHE A 41 -0.06 -14.05 -13.26
C PHE A 41 1.22 -13.24 -13.45
N LEU A 42 1.26 -12.06 -12.84
CA LEU A 42 2.47 -11.25 -12.75
C LEU A 42 3.10 -11.49 -11.38
N LEU A 43 4.34 -11.95 -11.36
CA LEU A 43 5.15 -12.00 -10.16
C LEU A 43 6.11 -10.80 -10.15
N GLU A 44 5.91 -9.90 -9.20
CA GLU A 44 6.82 -8.80 -8.90
C GLU A 44 7.69 -9.17 -7.70
N VAL A 45 9.01 -9.09 -7.84
CA VAL A 45 9.99 -9.46 -6.80
C VAL A 45 10.87 -8.26 -6.51
N HIS A 46 10.94 -7.85 -5.25
CA HIS A 46 11.83 -6.79 -4.79
C HIS A 46 13.15 -7.39 -4.30
N TYR A 47 14.24 -7.09 -5.00
CA TYR A 47 15.59 -7.50 -4.60
C TYR A 47 16.34 -6.32 -3.99
N ASP A 48 16.69 -6.43 -2.71
CA ASP A 48 17.56 -5.45 -2.04
C ASP A 48 19.02 -5.90 -2.14
N ASN A 49 19.84 -5.15 -2.88
CA ASN A 49 21.27 -5.43 -3.09
C ASN A 49 22.14 -4.22 -2.68
N PRO A 50 22.18 -3.88 -1.38
CA PRO A 50 22.85 -2.67 -0.90
C PRO A 50 24.37 -2.70 -1.15
N ASN A 51 24.96 -3.91 -1.15
CA ASN A 51 26.39 -4.12 -1.40
C ASN A 51 26.76 -4.19 -2.89
N LYS A 52 25.78 -4.01 -3.80
CA LYS A 52 25.97 -4.06 -5.26
C LYS A 52 26.73 -5.29 -5.72
N LEU A 53 26.43 -6.44 -5.11
CA LEU A 53 27.07 -7.70 -5.43
C LEU A 53 26.78 -8.05 -6.90
N SER A 54 27.80 -8.59 -7.58
CA SER A 54 27.74 -9.02 -8.97
C SER A 54 27.66 -10.54 -9.08
N ASN A 55 27.24 -11.03 -10.26
CA ASN A 55 27.15 -12.46 -10.58
C ASN A 55 26.25 -13.27 -9.63
N LEU A 56 25.20 -12.62 -9.13
CA LEU A 56 24.19 -13.26 -8.30
C LEU A 56 23.19 -14.04 -9.17
N ASN A 57 22.85 -15.26 -8.77
CA ASN A 57 21.84 -16.08 -9.44
C ASN A 57 20.98 -16.77 -8.38
N TYR A 58 19.67 -16.55 -8.45
CA TYR A 58 18.69 -17.08 -7.51
C TYR A 58 17.45 -17.55 -8.27
N ASN A 59 16.79 -18.58 -7.74
CA ASN A 59 15.46 -18.98 -8.16
C ASN A 59 14.48 -18.52 -7.09
N THR A 60 13.68 -17.51 -7.40
CA THR A 60 12.62 -17.00 -6.52
C THR A 60 11.26 -17.29 -7.10
N GLY A 61 10.29 -17.56 -6.25
CA GLY A 61 8.92 -17.81 -6.68
C GLY A 61 7.98 -17.95 -5.51
N ILE A 62 6.73 -18.24 -5.82
CA ILE A 62 5.67 -18.49 -4.86
C ILE A 62 5.08 -19.85 -5.19
N GLU A 63 4.92 -20.70 -4.19
CA GLU A 63 4.21 -21.97 -4.31
C GLU A 63 2.74 -21.74 -3.96
N ILE A 64 1.84 -22.10 -4.88
CA ILE A 64 0.39 -21.90 -4.72
C ILE A 64 -0.28 -23.26 -4.77
N TYR A 65 -0.95 -23.64 -3.67
CA TYR A 65 -1.77 -24.85 -3.59
C TYR A 65 -3.18 -24.56 -4.09
N THR A 66 -3.64 -25.31 -5.09
CA THR A 66 -4.92 -25.06 -5.77
C THR A 66 -5.89 -26.23 -5.60
N THR A 67 -7.17 -25.96 -5.84
CA THR A 67 -8.22 -26.99 -5.87
C THR A 67 -9.29 -26.60 -6.90
N THR A 68 -9.97 -27.60 -7.47
CA THR A 68 -11.14 -27.39 -8.33
C THR A 68 -12.45 -27.29 -7.54
N ASN A 69 -12.43 -27.61 -6.24
CA ASN A 69 -13.60 -27.47 -5.36
C ASN A 69 -13.72 -26.02 -4.90
N LEU A 70 -14.66 -25.28 -5.49
CA LEU A 70 -14.88 -23.87 -5.16
C LEU A 70 -15.25 -23.69 -3.69
N ARG A 71 -14.66 -22.66 -3.08
CA ARG A 71 -14.95 -22.26 -1.70
C ARG A 71 -16.18 -21.36 -1.68
N LYS A 72 -16.85 -21.29 -0.52
CA LYS A 72 -18.09 -20.53 -0.36
C LYS A 72 -17.87 -19.01 -0.51
N GLN A 73 -16.70 -18.53 -0.09
CA GLN A 73 -16.36 -17.11 -0.09
C GLN A 73 -15.14 -16.88 -0.96
N GLU A 74 -15.24 -15.91 -1.86
CA GLU A 74 -14.12 -15.45 -2.66
C GLU A 74 -13.41 -14.30 -1.94
N ALA A 75 -12.09 -14.39 -1.85
CA ALA A 75 -11.25 -13.39 -1.22
C ALA A 75 -10.81 -12.30 -2.21
N GLY A 76 -10.89 -11.05 -1.75
CA GLY A 76 -10.21 -9.90 -2.34
C GLY A 76 -9.10 -9.39 -1.42
N ILE A 77 -8.21 -8.56 -1.97
CA ILE A 77 -7.21 -7.81 -1.22
C ILE A 77 -7.42 -6.34 -1.52
N ILE A 78 -7.52 -5.52 -0.48
CA ILE A 78 -7.55 -4.06 -0.59
C ILE A 78 -6.35 -3.49 0.17
N ARG A 79 -5.59 -2.63 -0.49
CA ARG A 79 -4.56 -1.82 0.14
C ARG A 79 -5.21 -0.60 0.79
N ILE A 80 -4.98 -0.39 2.08
CA ILE A 80 -5.43 0.80 2.82
C ILE A 80 -4.21 1.52 3.36
N GLY A 81 -4.14 2.85 3.21
CA GLY A 81 -3.01 3.60 3.74
C GLY A 81 -2.78 4.94 3.06
N TYR A 82 -1.55 5.41 3.16
CA TYR A 82 -1.10 6.64 2.52
C TYR A 82 -0.44 6.28 1.17
N GLU A 83 -0.75 7.03 0.12
CA GLU A 83 -0.18 6.76 -1.21
C GLU A 83 1.35 6.85 -1.18
N THR A 84 2.01 5.88 -1.81
CA THR A 84 3.47 5.86 -1.79
C THR A 84 4.02 6.89 -2.76
N GLY A 85 4.59 7.97 -2.23
CA GLY A 85 5.16 9.04 -3.04
C GLY A 85 5.77 10.13 -2.17
N ILE A 86 6.25 11.20 -2.81
CA ILE A 86 6.97 12.28 -2.12
C ILE A 86 6.12 13.07 -1.12
N GLY A 87 4.79 13.01 -1.25
CA GLY A 87 3.87 13.57 -0.26
C GLY A 87 3.96 12.88 1.11
N LEU A 88 4.48 11.65 1.17
CA LEU A 88 4.89 11.00 2.42
C LEU A 88 6.30 11.51 2.76
N MET A 89 6.42 12.30 3.81
CA MET A 89 7.70 12.89 4.24
C MET A 89 7.83 12.84 5.75
N ILE A 90 8.94 12.27 6.21
CA ILE A 90 9.31 12.17 7.62
C ILE A 90 10.53 13.08 7.85
N PRO A 91 10.42 14.10 8.71
CA PRO A 91 11.53 14.99 9.01
C PRO A 91 12.67 14.22 9.70
N PRO A 92 13.94 14.61 9.50
CA PRO A 92 15.07 14.01 10.23
C PRO A 92 15.00 14.31 11.72
N ASN A 93 15.72 13.52 12.52
CA ASN A 93 15.89 13.70 13.96
C ASN A 93 14.55 13.76 14.72
N THR A 94 13.59 12.90 14.35
CA THR A 94 12.29 12.82 15.02
C THR A 94 12.04 11.39 15.51
N SER A 95 11.70 11.26 16.79
CA SER A 95 11.22 10.01 17.36
C SER A 95 9.70 10.10 17.50
N ASN A 96 8.96 9.17 16.89
CA ASN A 96 7.49 9.12 16.88
C ASN A 96 6.80 10.13 15.94
N TYR A 97 7.32 10.31 14.72
CA TYR A 97 6.57 11.02 13.69
C TYR A 97 5.39 10.16 13.21
N ILE A 98 4.21 10.74 13.00
CA ILE A 98 3.02 9.97 12.62
C ILE A 98 2.59 10.35 11.21
N ILE A 99 2.53 9.35 10.33
CA ILE A 99 1.87 9.44 9.03
C ILE A 99 0.51 8.75 9.13
N ALA A 100 -0.52 9.40 8.58
CA ALA A 100 -1.88 8.87 8.56
C ALA A 100 -2.41 8.80 7.13
N GLY A 101 -2.80 7.59 6.71
CA GLY A 101 -3.51 7.34 5.46
C GLY A 101 -4.99 7.08 5.73
N HIS A 102 -5.87 7.58 4.86
CA HIS A 102 -7.31 7.52 5.07
C HIS A 102 -8.03 6.79 3.94
N CYS A 103 -8.95 5.91 4.31
CA CYS A 103 -10.02 5.43 3.45
C CYS A 103 -11.31 6.09 3.91
N SER A 104 -11.80 7.08 3.16
CA SER A 104 -12.91 7.90 3.63
C SER A 104 -14.24 7.16 3.65
N SER A 105 -15.16 7.64 4.49
CA SER A 105 -16.54 7.15 4.53
C SER A 105 -17.23 7.24 3.16
N THR A 106 -16.88 8.23 2.34
CA THR A 106 -17.40 8.35 0.98
C THR A 106 -16.93 7.21 0.09
N CYS A 107 -15.66 6.79 0.18
CA CYS A 107 -15.18 5.67 -0.64
C CYS A 107 -15.82 4.35 -0.19
N THR A 108 -15.91 4.09 1.12
CA THR A 108 -16.57 2.87 1.60
C THR A 108 -18.06 2.84 1.27
N ASP A 109 -18.77 3.96 1.39
CA ASP A 109 -20.18 4.07 1.02
C ASP A 109 -20.42 3.81 -0.47
N ASN A 110 -19.55 4.32 -1.35
CA ASN A 110 -19.71 4.16 -2.80
C ASN A 110 -19.25 2.80 -3.33
N ARG A 111 -18.27 2.15 -2.68
CA ARG A 111 -17.60 0.96 -3.24
C ARG A 111 -18.01 -0.35 -2.56
N LEU A 112 -18.48 -0.31 -1.31
CA LEU A 112 -18.87 -1.53 -0.58
C LEU A 112 -20.34 -1.90 -0.83
N PRO A 113 -20.67 -3.21 -0.83
CA PRO A 113 -22.04 -3.70 -0.88
C PRO A 113 -22.79 -3.35 0.42
N ASP A 114 -24.12 -3.47 0.42
CA ASP A 114 -24.97 -3.07 1.54
C ASP A 114 -24.66 -3.85 2.83
N GLU A 115 -24.28 -5.11 2.70
CA GLU A 115 -23.82 -5.97 3.80
C GLU A 115 -22.37 -5.73 4.22
N GLY A 116 -21.62 -4.89 3.50
CA GLY A 116 -20.20 -4.63 3.71
C GLY A 116 -19.29 -5.83 3.38
N ILE A 117 -18.09 -5.79 3.94
CA ILE A 117 -17.07 -6.84 3.77
C ILE A 117 -16.59 -7.35 5.13
N LYS A 118 -16.07 -8.58 5.13
CA LYS A 118 -15.50 -9.26 6.28
C LYS A 118 -14.01 -9.50 6.08
N VAL A 119 -13.21 -8.87 6.93
CA VAL A 119 -11.76 -9.03 6.97
C VAL A 119 -11.42 -10.26 7.79
N PHE A 120 -10.57 -11.12 7.25
CA PHE A 120 -10.13 -12.34 7.93
C PHE A 120 -8.61 -12.40 8.17
N THR A 121 -7.82 -11.66 7.40
CA THR A 121 -6.38 -11.48 7.66
C THR A 121 -5.91 -10.14 7.11
N LEU A 122 -4.77 -9.68 7.61
CA LEU A 122 -4.09 -8.50 7.08
C LEU A 122 -2.57 -8.60 7.20
N ILE A 123 -1.87 -7.75 6.46
CA ILE A 123 -0.45 -7.44 6.63
C ILE A 123 -0.34 -5.93 6.92
N LEU A 124 0.40 -5.56 7.96
CA LEU A 124 0.84 -4.18 8.17
C LEU A 124 2.22 -4.02 7.53
N HIS A 125 2.41 -2.99 6.72
CA HIS A 125 3.60 -2.78 5.91
C HIS A 125 4.12 -1.33 6.01
N SER A 126 5.37 -1.22 6.41
CA SER A 126 6.21 -0.03 6.47
C SER A 126 7.67 -0.47 6.23
N HIS A 127 8.56 0.47 5.95
CA HIS A 127 9.98 0.18 5.77
C HIS A 127 10.75 0.36 7.09
N LEU A 128 12.04 0.74 7.02
CA LEU A 128 12.98 0.67 8.15
C LEU A 128 12.72 1.70 9.26
N ALA A 129 11.99 2.78 8.99
CA ALA A 129 11.65 3.81 9.98
C ALA A 129 10.43 3.41 10.82
N GLY A 130 9.56 2.54 10.33
CA GLY A 130 8.35 2.10 11.02
C GLY A 130 8.62 1.47 12.39
N ARG A 131 7.87 1.88 13.42
CA ARG A 131 7.95 1.35 14.79
C ARG A 131 6.61 0.93 15.38
N LYS A 132 5.52 1.60 14.98
CA LYS A 132 4.17 1.27 15.43
C LYS A 132 3.19 1.47 14.29
N MET A 133 2.18 0.63 14.21
CA MET A 133 1.15 0.74 13.19
C MET A 133 -0.20 0.39 13.79
N LYS A 134 -1.27 1.10 13.42
CA LYS A 134 -2.63 0.70 13.77
C LYS A 134 -3.63 1.16 12.74
N LEU A 135 -4.57 0.28 12.41
CA LEU A 135 -5.70 0.58 11.56
C LEU A 135 -6.91 0.88 12.45
N ARG A 136 -7.29 2.15 12.46
CA ARG A 136 -8.44 2.67 13.20
C ARG A 136 -9.66 2.62 12.29
N GLN A 137 -10.79 2.20 12.85
CA GLN A 137 -12.07 2.16 12.13
C GLN A 137 -13.07 3.04 12.85
N PHE A 138 -13.78 3.87 12.10
CA PHE A 138 -14.80 4.76 12.61
C PHE A 138 -16.14 4.47 11.94
N ARG A 139 -17.20 4.40 12.75
CA ARG A 139 -18.57 4.19 12.28
C ARG A 139 -19.47 5.22 12.93
N ASN A 140 -20.21 5.99 12.12
CA ASN A 140 -21.11 7.04 12.60
C ASN A 140 -20.44 8.05 13.56
N GLY A 141 -19.17 8.39 13.29
CA GLY A 141 -18.39 9.34 14.09
C GLY A 141 -17.76 8.76 15.36
N PHE A 142 -17.92 7.46 15.66
CA PHE A 142 -17.30 6.80 16.80
C PHE A 142 -16.20 5.84 16.36
N GLU A 143 -15.09 5.84 17.09
CA GLU A 143 -14.01 4.88 16.90
C GLU A 143 -14.41 3.51 17.47
N LEU A 144 -14.23 2.46 16.65
CA LEU A 144 -14.42 1.07 17.04
C LEU A 144 -13.14 0.50 17.68
N PRO A 145 -13.22 -0.62 18.43
CA PRO A 145 -12.04 -1.27 18.99
C PRO A 145 -11.01 -1.64 17.93
N TRP A 146 -9.73 -1.46 18.26
CA TRP A 146 -8.64 -1.79 17.35
C TRP A 146 -8.51 -3.30 17.15
N TRP A 147 -8.69 -3.72 15.91
CA TRP A 147 -8.54 -5.12 15.50
C TRP A 147 -7.25 -5.39 14.71
N ALA A 148 -6.54 -4.33 14.31
CA ALA A 148 -5.26 -4.41 13.61
C ALA A 148 -4.31 -3.34 14.17
N TYR A 149 -3.41 -3.74 15.07
CA TYR A 149 -2.39 -2.86 15.62
C TYR A 149 -1.12 -3.62 15.97
N ASP A 150 -0.03 -2.89 15.98
CA ASP A 150 1.28 -3.32 16.44
C ASP A 150 2.01 -2.14 17.09
N ASN A 151 2.31 -2.27 18.39
CA ASN A 151 3.06 -1.25 19.12
C ASN A 151 4.58 -1.52 19.10
N ASN A 152 5.01 -2.63 18.53
CA ASN A 152 6.40 -3.06 18.42
C ASN A 152 6.63 -3.60 16.99
N TYR A 153 6.17 -2.83 16.00
CA TYR A 153 6.32 -3.21 14.60
C TYR A 153 7.81 -3.34 14.28
N ASP A 154 8.14 -4.42 13.57
CA ASP A 154 9.48 -4.73 13.10
C ASP A 154 9.41 -5.00 11.60
N PHE A 155 10.25 -4.31 10.82
CA PHE A 155 10.37 -4.48 9.38
C PHE A 155 10.68 -5.93 8.99
N ASP A 156 11.43 -6.65 9.83
CA ASP A 156 11.79 -8.04 9.56
C ASP A 156 10.67 -9.03 9.93
N PHE A 157 9.51 -8.55 10.40
CA PHE A 157 8.38 -9.38 10.86
C PHE A 157 7.02 -8.93 10.32
N GLN A 158 6.83 -9.04 9.01
CA GLN A 158 5.64 -8.56 8.29
C GLN A 158 4.70 -9.70 7.88
N GLN A 159 4.19 -10.42 8.88
CA GLN A 159 3.39 -11.62 8.64
C GLN A 159 1.92 -11.32 8.33
N ASN A 160 1.27 -12.26 7.63
CA ASN A 160 -0.18 -12.33 7.55
C ASN A 160 -0.77 -12.65 8.94
N ARG A 161 -1.57 -11.74 9.48
CA ARG A 161 -2.21 -11.89 10.80
C ARG A 161 -3.66 -12.32 10.62
N LEU A 162 -3.92 -13.61 10.77
CA LEU A 162 -5.28 -14.14 10.82
C LEU A 162 -6.01 -13.54 12.02
N LEU A 163 -7.18 -12.97 11.77
CA LEU A 163 -8.01 -12.39 12.81
C LEU A 163 -8.82 -13.49 13.49
N PRO A 164 -8.77 -13.62 14.84
CA PRO A 164 -9.56 -14.62 15.55
C PRO A 164 -11.07 -14.46 15.33
N VAL A 165 -11.51 -13.23 15.09
CA VAL A 165 -12.88 -12.87 14.75
C VAL A 165 -12.82 -12.01 13.49
N HIS A 166 -13.55 -12.41 12.45
CA HIS A 166 -13.62 -11.63 11.22
C HIS A 166 -14.24 -10.26 11.49
N GLN A 167 -13.62 -9.20 10.97
CA GLN A 167 -14.01 -7.81 11.24
C GLN A 167 -14.84 -7.26 10.11
N GLU A 168 -15.89 -6.52 10.43
CA GLU A 168 -16.81 -5.97 9.43
C GLU A 168 -16.46 -4.53 9.10
N ILE A 169 -16.22 -4.26 7.82
CA ILE A 169 -16.14 -2.90 7.27
C ILE A 169 -17.43 -2.67 6.48
N LEU A 170 -18.23 -1.70 6.91
CA LEU A 170 -19.52 -1.38 6.33
C LEU A 170 -19.45 -0.10 5.49
N LYS A 171 -20.49 0.11 4.68
CA LYS A 171 -20.70 1.38 3.98
C LYS A 171 -20.71 2.55 4.97
N GLY A 172 -20.03 3.63 4.60
CA GLY A 172 -19.92 4.83 5.43
C GLY A 172 -18.90 4.73 6.58
N ASP A 173 -18.22 3.58 6.76
CA ASP A 173 -17.11 3.50 7.69
C ASP A 173 -15.90 4.29 7.17
N HIS A 174 -15.21 4.99 8.05
CA HIS A 174 -13.93 5.62 7.74
C HIS A 174 -12.80 4.79 8.34
N LEU A 175 -11.74 4.51 7.59
CA LEU A 175 -10.55 3.82 8.08
C LEU A 175 -9.35 4.77 8.08
N THR A 176 -8.53 4.72 9.12
CA THR A 176 -7.28 5.47 9.21
C THR A 176 -6.15 4.54 9.60
N LEU A 177 -5.17 4.36 8.73
CA LEU A 177 -3.92 3.70 9.07
C LEU A 177 -2.95 4.74 9.61
N GLU A 178 -2.54 4.60 10.86
CA GLU A 178 -1.46 5.39 11.45
C GLU A 178 -0.18 4.57 11.48
N CYS A 179 0.90 5.12 10.92
CA CYS A 179 2.26 4.60 11.02
C CYS A 179 3.07 5.59 11.85
N THR A 180 3.76 5.07 12.86
CA THR A 180 4.66 5.84 13.73
C THR A 180 6.09 5.48 13.37
N ASP A 181 6.83 6.47 12.90
CA ASP A 181 8.17 6.34 12.37
C ASP A 181 9.22 6.96 13.30
N ASP A 182 10.43 6.40 13.24
CA ASP A 182 11.62 6.90 13.92
C ASP A 182 12.71 7.20 12.89
N SER A 183 13.08 8.48 12.83
CA SER A 183 14.15 9.03 11.99
C SER A 183 15.25 9.67 12.83
N SER A 184 15.40 9.25 14.10
CA SER A 184 16.38 9.81 15.03
C SER A 184 17.84 9.57 14.61
N ASP A 185 18.06 8.60 13.72
CA ASP A 185 19.34 8.31 13.08
C ASP A 185 19.68 9.25 11.91
N ARG A 186 18.71 10.06 11.45
CA ARG A 186 18.88 11.01 10.33
C ARG A 186 19.17 12.42 10.83
N SER A 187 20.02 13.14 10.10
CA SER A 187 20.35 14.55 10.37
C SER A 187 19.86 15.45 9.24
N PRO A 188 19.45 16.70 9.51
CA PRO A 188 19.12 17.66 8.45
C PRO A 188 20.24 17.76 7.39
N PRO A 189 19.91 17.79 6.09
CA PRO A 189 18.57 17.89 5.48
C PRO A 189 17.92 16.53 5.09
N GLU A 190 18.41 15.40 5.63
CA GLU A 190 18.03 14.05 5.19
C GLU A 190 16.64 13.60 5.67
N ALA A 191 15.57 14.13 5.05
CA ALA A 191 14.22 13.61 5.27
C ALA A 191 14.05 12.21 4.63
N ILE A 192 13.25 11.36 5.28
CA ILE A 192 12.83 10.09 4.67
C ILE A 192 11.58 10.36 3.84
N LEU A 193 11.64 10.04 2.56
CA LEU A 193 10.56 10.25 1.60
C LEU A 193 9.82 8.95 1.34
N GLY A 194 8.58 9.03 0.89
CA GLY A 194 7.86 7.88 0.37
C GLY A 194 8.49 7.31 -0.89
N GLY A 195 8.46 5.98 -1.02
CA GLY A 195 8.92 5.28 -2.22
C GLY A 195 9.06 3.78 -2.02
N LEU A 196 9.50 3.11 -3.07
CA LEU A 196 9.62 1.64 -3.15
C LEU A 196 10.91 1.11 -2.50
N SER A 197 11.99 1.89 -2.50
CA SER A 197 13.24 1.47 -1.85
C SER A 197 13.08 1.24 -0.35
N THR A 198 13.75 0.21 0.19
CA THR A 198 13.85 -0.06 1.63
C THR A 198 14.34 1.14 2.46
N SER A 199 15.11 2.05 1.84
CA SER A 199 15.64 3.26 2.49
C SER A 199 14.66 4.44 2.51
N ARG A 200 13.55 4.33 1.78
CA ARG A 200 12.39 5.22 1.77
C ARG A 200 11.29 4.65 2.65
N GLU A 201 10.12 5.29 2.71
CA GLU A 201 9.02 4.79 3.53
C GLU A 201 7.71 4.48 2.79
N MET A 202 6.92 3.63 3.45
CA MET A 202 5.55 3.28 3.10
C MET A 202 4.70 3.22 4.37
N CYS A 203 3.40 3.48 4.21
CA CYS A 203 2.44 3.31 5.30
C CYS A 203 1.19 2.63 4.74
N LEU A 204 1.19 1.29 4.72
CA LEU A 204 0.19 0.46 4.05
C LEU A 204 -0.31 -0.68 4.93
N ALA A 205 -1.57 -1.05 4.74
CA ALA A 205 -2.18 -2.25 5.27
C ALA A 205 -2.81 -3.02 4.11
N PHE A 206 -2.36 -4.25 3.88
CA PHE A 206 -2.98 -5.15 2.91
C PHE A 206 -4.03 -5.98 3.63
N VAL A 207 -5.30 -5.66 3.38
CA VAL A 207 -6.44 -6.25 4.06
C VAL A 207 -7.08 -7.29 3.14
N MET A 208 -7.13 -8.55 3.59
CA MET A 208 -7.82 -9.61 2.85
C MET A 208 -9.24 -9.78 3.39
N TYR A 209 -10.20 -9.73 2.48
CA TYR A 209 -11.63 -9.66 2.82
C TYR A 209 -12.49 -10.54 1.92
N TYR A 210 -13.73 -10.77 2.31
CA TYR A 210 -14.79 -11.33 1.48
C TYR A 210 -16.14 -10.64 1.78
N PRO A 211 -17.13 -10.65 0.86
CA PRO A 211 -17.02 -11.13 -0.52
C PRO A 211 -16.07 -10.23 -1.33
N ARG A 212 -15.33 -10.83 -2.28
CA ARG A 212 -14.47 -10.12 -3.23
C ARG A 212 -15.29 -9.11 -4.04
N ILE A 213 -14.75 -7.91 -4.20
CA ILE A 213 -15.36 -6.85 -5.01
C ILE A 213 -14.48 -6.62 -6.24
N SER A 214 -15.10 -6.55 -7.41
CA SER A 214 -14.37 -6.30 -8.66
C SER A 214 -13.77 -4.89 -8.68
N ARG A 215 -12.48 -4.80 -9.02
CA ARG A 215 -11.72 -3.55 -9.16
C ARG A 215 -11.69 -2.70 -7.87
N LEU A 216 -11.57 -3.36 -6.72
CA LEU A 216 -11.35 -2.71 -5.43
C LEU A 216 -9.98 -3.12 -4.89
N ASP A 217 -8.95 -2.41 -5.36
CA ASP A 217 -7.54 -2.75 -5.08
C ASP A 217 -6.90 -1.77 -4.09
N ASN A 218 -7.38 -0.53 -4.03
CA ASN A 218 -6.85 0.54 -3.19
C ASN A 218 -7.96 1.37 -2.53
N CYS A 219 -7.76 1.73 -1.27
CA CYS A 219 -8.47 2.82 -0.61
C CYS A 219 -7.50 3.57 0.30
N GLY A 220 -6.97 4.67 -0.19
CA GLY A 220 -5.98 5.46 0.53
C GLY A 220 -6.14 6.94 0.26
N SER A 221 -5.28 7.72 0.89
CA SER A 221 -5.23 9.16 0.72
C SER A 221 -3.83 9.61 0.35
N HIS A 222 -3.76 10.75 -0.32
CA HIS A 222 -2.52 11.45 -0.62
C HIS A 222 -2.71 12.95 -0.43
N PHE A 223 -1.61 13.71 -0.42
CA PHE A 223 -1.69 15.17 -0.40
C PHE A 223 -2.10 15.67 -1.80
N GLY A 224 -3.36 16.07 -1.99
CA GLY A 224 -3.90 16.45 -3.32
C GLY A 224 -3.21 17.63 -4.03
N GLU A 225 -2.39 18.41 -3.32
CA GLU A 225 -1.58 19.49 -3.91
C GLU A 225 -0.08 19.25 -3.71
N GLU A 226 0.43 18.06 -4.05
CA GLU A 226 1.86 17.72 -3.89
C GLU A 226 2.78 18.81 -4.46
N ASN A 227 2.48 19.33 -5.66
CA ASN A 227 3.27 20.41 -6.27
C ASN A 227 3.29 21.70 -5.41
N ASN A 228 2.18 22.06 -4.76
CA ASN A 228 2.13 23.23 -3.89
C ASN A 228 2.82 22.96 -2.54
N LEU A 229 2.75 21.73 -2.04
CA LEU A 229 3.51 21.29 -0.87
C LEU A 229 5.01 21.40 -1.15
N LEU A 230 5.47 20.84 -2.27
CA LEU A 230 6.85 20.91 -2.70
C LEU A 230 7.31 22.35 -2.91
N ALA A 231 6.51 23.18 -3.58
CA ALA A 231 6.81 24.60 -3.74
C ALA A 231 6.92 25.35 -2.39
N LYS A 232 6.06 25.04 -1.41
CA LYS A 232 6.16 25.60 -0.04
C LYS A 232 7.41 25.14 0.71
N LEU A 233 7.92 23.96 0.37
CA LEU A 233 9.17 23.42 0.90
C LEU A 233 10.41 23.92 0.13
N GLY A 234 10.22 24.81 -0.86
CA GLY A 234 11.30 25.34 -1.69
C GLY A 234 11.85 24.33 -2.70
N ILE A 235 11.10 23.28 -3.02
CA ILE A 235 11.44 22.28 -4.03
C ILE A 235 10.84 22.74 -5.37
N GLU A 236 11.71 22.96 -6.34
CA GLU A 236 11.34 23.54 -7.65
C GLU A 236 11.13 22.47 -8.73
N GLY A 237 11.55 21.23 -8.49
CA GLY A 237 11.32 20.09 -9.39
C GLY A 237 11.43 18.72 -8.72
N ILE A 238 10.86 17.71 -9.37
CA ILE A 238 11.03 16.29 -9.04
C ILE A 238 11.67 15.60 -10.23
N GLU A 239 12.82 14.96 -10.03
CA GLU A 239 13.35 14.02 -11.00
C GLU A 239 12.83 12.61 -10.72
N LYS A 240 12.34 11.96 -11.77
CA LYS A 240 12.15 10.51 -11.78
C LYS A 240 13.49 9.89 -12.14
N LEU A 241 13.91 8.90 -11.35
CA LEU A 241 15.13 8.17 -11.65
C LEU A 241 15.09 7.58 -13.07
N SER A 242 16.26 7.46 -13.69
CA SER A 242 16.45 7.30 -15.14
C SER A 242 15.88 6.01 -15.74
N HIS A 243 15.44 5.04 -14.92
CA HIS A 243 14.91 3.77 -15.39
C HIS A 243 13.37 3.73 -15.39
N PRO A 244 12.70 3.21 -16.44
CA PRO A 244 11.24 3.19 -16.55
C PRO A 244 10.49 2.43 -15.45
N TRP A 245 11.20 1.62 -14.67
CA TRP A 245 10.68 0.85 -13.53
C TRP A 245 11.04 1.46 -12.17
N ASP A 246 11.91 2.47 -12.12
CA ASP A 246 12.14 3.23 -10.90
C ASP A 246 10.96 4.17 -10.69
N LYS A 247 10.08 3.80 -9.75
CA LYS A 247 8.95 4.66 -9.33
C LYS A 247 9.36 5.67 -8.25
N ASP A 248 10.61 5.61 -7.79
CA ASP A 248 11.16 6.51 -6.78
C ASP A 248 11.39 7.92 -7.35
N GLN A 249 11.01 8.92 -6.55
CA GLN A 249 11.02 10.34 -6.91
C GLN A 249 12.07 11.10 -6.11
N ILE A 250 12.91 11.91 -6.75
CA ILE A 250 13.94 12.71 -6.07
C ILE A 250 13.57 14.20 -6.18
N ALA A 251 13.55 14.91 -5.05
CA ALA A 251 13.43 16.38 -5.06
C ALA A 251 14.73 17.01 -5.55
N VAL A 252 14.65 17.94 -6.51
CA VAL A 252 15.81 18.67 -7.04
C VAL A 252 15.62 20.19 -6.95
N ASN A 253 16.73 20.89 -6.75
CA ASN A 253 16.86 22.34 -7.00
C ASN A 253 17.67 22.53 -8.29
N GLU A 254 17.37 23.59 -9.06
CA GLU A 254 17.71 23.94 -10.46
C GLU A 254 19.00 23.43 -11.17
N GLN A 255 19.96 22.78 -10.50
CA GLN A 255 21.26 22.44 -11.11
C GLN A 255 21.37 21.08 -11.80
N GLU A 256 20.36 20.20 -11.76
CA GLU A 256 20.51 18.83 -12.31
C GLU A 256 19.36 18.34 -13.22
N ILE A 257 18.44 19.18 -13.70
CA ILE A 257 17.28 18.70 -14.48
C ILE A 257 17.69 18.10 -15.85
N VAL A 258 17.61 16.77 -15.99
CA VAL A 258 17.66 16.07 -17.29
C VAL A 258 16.24 15.78 -17.78
N THR A 259 15.78 16.52 -18.79
CA THR A 259 14.44 16.33 -19.37
C THR A 259 14.34 15.08 -20.23
N TYR A 260 13.44 14.15 -19.86
CA TYR A 260 12.98 13.04 -20.71
C TYR A 260 11.58 13.30 -21.26
N PRO A 261 11.21 12.71 -22.42
CA PRO A 261 9.93 12.96 -23.06
C PRO A 261 8.76 12.53 -22.18
N LYS A 262 7.73 13.38 -22.12
CA LYS A 262 6.51 13.19 -21.35
C LYS A 262 5.85 11.84 -21.66
N PHE A 263 5.95 10.89 -20.74
CA PHE A 263 4.98 9.79 -20.66
C PHE A 263 3.67 10.37 -20.12
N GLN A 264 2.57 10.20 -20.87
CA GLN A 264 1.26 10.49 -20.32
C GLN A 264 0.93 9.43 -19.26
N PRO A 265 0.68 9.81 -17.99
CA PRO A 265 0.21 8.85 -17.01
C PRO A 265 -1.18 8.38 -17.44
N TYR A 266 -1.36 7.06 -17.51
CA TYR A 266 -2.67 6.45 -17.48
C TYR A 266 -3.19 6.63 -16.06
N ILE A 267 -4.17 7.51 -15.88
CA ILE A 267 -4.94 7.65 -14.64
C ILE A 267 -6.08 6.63 -14.75
N PRO A 268 -6.05 5.51 -14.01
CA PRO A 268 -7.19 4.62 -13.98
C PRO A 268 -8.34 5.38 -13.31
N ASN A 269 -9.56 5.31 -13.86
CA ASN A 269 -10.78 5.80 -13.22
C ASN A 269 -11.16 4.98 -11.94
N ASN A 270 -10.19 4.32 -11.31
CA ASN A 270 -10.36 3.33 -10.24
C ASN A 270 -9.81 3.83 -8.89
N GLU A 271 -9.23 5.02 -8.83
CA GLU A 271 -8.73 5.64 -7.59
C GLU A 271 -9.86 6.42 -6.89
N CYS A 272 -10.10 6.08 -5.62
CA CYS A 272 -10.92 6.89 -4.71
C CYS A 272 -10.10 8.10 -4.22
N ASP A 273 -9.69 8.99 -5.11
CA ASP A 273 -8.99 10.22 -4.70
C ASP A 273 -10.00 11.29 -4.28
N GLU A 274 -10.12 11.50 -2.97
CA GLU A 274 -10.76 12.70 -2.44
C GLU A 274 -9.75 13.85 -2.38
N ASP A 275 -9.95 14.80 -3.29
CA ASP A 275 -9.28 16.09 -3.30
C ASP A 275 -9.48 16.79 -1.94
N SER A 276 -8.38 16.96 -1.20
CA SER A 276 -8.32 17.48 0.18
C SER A 276 -8.94 18.88 0.39
N ASN A 277 -9.41 19.53 -0.67
CA ASN A 277 -10.07 20.83 -0.66
C ASN A 277 -11.53 20.83 -0.15
N LYS A 278 -12.14 19.66 0.15
CA LYS A 278 -13.52 19.61 0.71
C LYS A 278 -13.61 19.57 2.24
N ALA A 279 -12.49 19.49 2.97
CA ALA A 279 -12.48 19.48 4.44
C ALA A 279 -12.41 20.88 5.10
N ARG A 280 -12.82 21.95 4.40
CA ARG A 280 -13.01 23.28 5.00
C ARG A 280 -14.46 23.70 4.95
N LYS A 281 -15.24 23.27 5.95
CA LYS A 281 -16.36 24.03 6.53
C LYS A 281 -16.44 23.74 8.02
#